data_AF-A0A926TVU3-F1
#
_entry.id   AF-A0A926TVU3-F1
#
_cell.length_a   1.000
_cell.length_b   1.000
_cell.length_c   1.000
_cell.angle_alpha   90.00
_cell.angle_beta   90.00
_cell.angle_gamma   90.00
#
_symmetry.space_group_name_H-M   'P 1'
#
loop_
_entity.id
_entity.type
_entity.pdbx_description
1 polymer ?
#
loop_
_entity_poly.entity_id
_entity_poly.type
_entity_poly.pdbx_seq_one_letter_code
_entity_poly.pdbx_strand_id
1 'polypeptide(L)'
;MGTAFEVALIYDLKPNLSPQIVDTLNYLTRSQDYDFDAAIEHPFFEIEFGEEWRNIIANHHPRTGEEDSAQTHRSSLDRNQLCFRVLLDDDTFFNIGFAFLDWLALLSSTQGLVGYYIDVFQFDCHLIYFRNEQSIERSSNRASIPADLMQRIDTRLGGSSLVSLTT
;
A
#
# COMPACT_ATOMS: atom_id res chain seq x y z
N MET A 1 -12.82 19.58 -4.39
CA MET A 1 -11.78 18.77 -3.71
C MET A 1 -12.25 17.34 -3.82
N GLY A 2 -11.50 16.48 -4.50
CA GLY A 2 -11.82 15.04 -4.55
C GLY A 2 -11.55 14.40 -3.19
N THR A 3 -12.25 13.31 -2.89
CA THR A 3 -11.94 12.43 -1.75
C THR A 3 -10.56 11.82 -1.93
N ALA A 4 -9.87 11.56 -0.82
CA ALA A 4 -8.54 10.98 -0.81
C ALA A 4 -8.45 9.96 0.34
N PHE A 5 -7.75 8.88 0.08
CA PHE A 5 -7.62 7.74 0.97
C PHE A 5 -6.16 7.53 1.32
N GLU A 6 -5.84 7.64 2.62
CA GLU A 6 -4.56 7.18 3.11
C GLU A 6 -4.64 5.67 3.31
N VAL A 7 -3.75 4.92 2.67
CA VAL A 7 -3.67 3.45 2.76
C VAL A 7 -2.32 3.07 3.32
N ALA A 8 -2.28 2.22 4.35
CA ALA A 8 -1.02 1.76 4.93
C ALA A 8 -1.06 0.27 5.27
N LEU A 9 -0.03 -0.46 4.86
CA LEU A 9 0.10 -1.91 5.05
C LEU A 9 1.50 -2.32 5.47
N ILE A 10 1.59 -3.41 6.22
CA ILE A 10 2.82 -4.16 6.50
C ILE A 10 2.50 -5.66 6.61
N TYR A 11 3.17 -6.48 5.81
CA TYR A 11 2.98 -7.92 5.84
C TYR A 11 4.18 -8.68 5.25
N ASP A 12 4.27 -9.95 5.61
CA ASP A 12 5.30 -10.86 5.13
C ASP A 12 4.82 -11.61 3.89
N LEU A 13 5.66 -11.66 2.87
CA LEU A 13 5.49 -12.39 1.63
C LEU A 13 5.71 -13.90 1.83
N LYS A 14 5.07 -14.72 0.99
CA LYS A 14 5.37 -16.15 0.90
C LYS A 14 6.86 -16.36 0.55
N PRO A 15 7.55 -17.35 1.13
CA PRO A 15 9.00 -17.53 0.92
C PRO A 15 9.38 -18.01 -0.49
N ASN A 16 8.42 -18.54 -1.25
CA ASN A 16 8.65 -19.19 -2.55
C ASN A 16 7.93 -18.44 -3.69
N LEU A 17 7.90 -17.10 -3.64
CA LEU A 17 7.37 -16.32 -4.77
C LEU A 17 8.24 -16.52 -6.00
N SER A 18 7.61 -16.48 -7.18
CA SER A 18 8.35 -16.56 -8.44
C SER A 18 9.25 -15.32 -8.59
N PRO A 19 10.39 -15.42 -9.29
CA PRO A 19 11.26 -14.28 -9.56
C PRO A 19 10.51 -13.11 -10.18
N GLN A 20 9.58 -13.39 -11.10
CA GLN A 20 8.75 -12.37 -11.76
C GLN A 20 7.91 -11.55 -10.76
N ILE A 21 7.32 -12.19 -9.73
CA ILE A 21 6.58 -11.47 -8.69
C ILE A 21 7.50 -10.57 -7.88
N VAL A 22 8.68 -11.06 -7.53
CA VAL A 22 9.67 -10.29 -6.79
C VAL A 22 10.14 -9.08 -7.61
N ASP A 23 10.40 -9.26 -8.90
CA ASP A 23 10.80 -8.18 -9.81
C ASP A 23 9.70 -7.12 -9.97
N THR A 24 8.44 -7.52 -10.06
CA THR A 24 7.32 -6.57 -10.08
C THR A 24 7.18 -5.81 -8.77
N LEU A 25 7.30 -6.47 -7.62
CA LEU A 25 7.24 -5.77 -6.33
C LEU A 25 8.41 -4.79 -6.16
N ASN A 26 9.61 -5.16 -6.60
CA ASN A 26 10.75 -4.23 -6.66
C ASN A 26 10.46 -3.03 -7.56
N TYR A 27 9.87 -3.26 -8.74
CA TYR A 27 9.47 -2.19 -9.65
C TYR A 27 8.40 -1.30 -9.03
N LEU A 28 7.38 -1.86 -8.40
CA LEU A 28 6.31 -1.08 -7.76
C LEU A 28 6.85 -0.22 -6.61
N THR A 29 7.88 -0.68 -5.90
CA THR A 29 8.50 0.04 -4.78
C THR A 29 9.71 0.90 -5.17
N ARG A 30 9.97 1.05 -6.48
CA ARG A 30 11.13 1.79 -7.00
C ARG A 30 11.10 3.25 -6.58
N SER A 31 12.28 3.83 -6.36
CA SER A 31 12.46 5.27 -6.14
C SER A 31 12.72 6.07 -7.42
N GLN A 32 13.00 5.37 -8.52
CA GLN A 32 13.27 5.97 -9.84
C GLN A 32 12.64 5.08 -10.90
N ASP A 33 12.09 5.68 -11.95
CA ASP A 33 11.55 4.94 -13.09
C ASP A 33 12.67 4.28 -13.90
N TYR A 34 12.42 3.04 -14.31
CA TYR A 34 13.26 2.28 -15.22
C TYR A 34 12.40 1.38 -16.11
N ASP A 35 12.96 0.93 -17.23
CA ASP A 35 12.27 0.05 -18.16
C ASP A 35 11.91 -1.28 -17.47
N PHE A 36 10.63 -1.63 -17.51
CA PHE A 36 10.10 -2.81 -16.85
C PHE A 36 9.32 -3.67 -17.86
N ASP A 37 10.02 -4.68 -18.38
CA ASP A 37 9.48 -5.59 -19.40
C ASP A 37 8.96 -6.91 -18.80
N ALA A 38 9.05 -7.09 -17.47
CA ALA A 38 8.63 -8.30 -16.77
C ALA A 38 7.16 -8.23 -16.34
N ALA A 39 6.25 -7.86 -17.25
CA ALA A 39 4.82 -7.81 -16.95
C ALA A 39 4.33 -9.19 -16.47
N ILE A 40 3.71 -9.26 -15.28
CA ILE A 40 3.11 -10.48 -14.75
C ILE A 40 1.82 -10.78 -15.52
N GLU A 41 1.61 -12.04 -15.84
CA GLU A 41 0.30 -12.54 -16.28
C GLU A 41 -0.66 -12.60 -15.07
N HIS A 42 -1.28 -11.47 -14.74
CA HIS A 42 -2.33 -11.40 -13.73
C HIS A 42 -3.37 -10.33 -14.14
N PRO A 43 -4.68 -10.57 -13.92
CA PRO A 43 -5.75 -9.65 -14.34
C PRO A 43 -5.56 -8.20 -13.87
N PHE A 44 -4.95 -8.01 -12.69
CA PHE A 44 -4.58 -6.69 -12.18
C PHE A 44 -3.66 -5.88 -13.10
N PHE A 45 -2.78 -6.53 -13.87
CA PHE A 45 -1.87 -5.87 -14.81
C PHE A 45 -2.43 -5.83 -16.24
N GLU A 46 -3.67 -6.27 -16.45
CA GLU A 46 -4.33 -6.18 -17.74
C GLU A 46 -4.82 -4.75 -18.02
N ILE A 47 -5.09 -4.48 -19.30
CA ILE A 47 -5.33 -3.15 -19.90
C ILE A 47 -6.44 -2.34 -19.20
N GLU A 48 -7.34 -2.98 -18.46
CA GLU A 48 -8.49 -2.36 -17.81
C GLU A 48 -8.11 -1.22 -16.85
N PHE A 49 -6.90 -1.25 -16.26
CA PHE A 49 -6.40 -0.22 -15.34
C PHE A 49 -5.32 0.70 -15.94
N GLY A 50 -5.03 0.58 -17.25
CA GLY A 50 -3.96 1.34 -17.90
C GLY A 50 -2.58 1.14 -17.26
N GLU A 51 -1.79 2.21 -17.17
CA GLU A 51 -0.46 2.22 -16.52
C GLU A 51 -0.50 2.75 -15.08
N GLU A 52 -1.68 3.08 -14.56
CA GLU A 52 -1.84 3.72 -13.23
C GLU A 52 -1.38 2.81 -12.10
N TRP A 53 -1.53 1.48 -12.26
CA TRP A 53 -1.05 0.49 -11.30
C TRP A 53 0.45 0.62 -11.00
N ARG A 54 1.24 1.15 -11.94
CA ARG A 54 2.70 1.30 -11.80
C ARG A 54 3.09 2.30 -10.72
N ASN A 55 2.16 3.18 -10.34
CA ASN A 55 2.42 4.31 -9.46
C ASN A 55 1.78 4.19 -8.07
N ILE A 56 1.00 3.13 -7.80
CA ILE A 56 0.25 3.00 -6.53
C ILE A 56 1.16 3.08 -5.30
N ILE A 57 2.33 2.44 -5.33
CA ILE A 57 3.26 2.43 -4.18
C ILE A 57 4.69 2.84 -4.56
N ALA A 58 4.85 3.61 -5.64
CA ALA A 58 6.16 4.09 -6.06
C ALA A 58 6.72 5.12 -5.07
N ASN A 59 8.05 5.12 -4.89
CA ASN A 59 8.78 6.01 -3.98
C ASN A 59 9.33 7.27 -4.70
N HIS A 60 8.92 7.55 -5.94
CA HIS A 60 9.44 8.69 -6.68
C HIS A 60 8.78 10.00 -6.23
N HIS A 61 9.56 11.09 -6.32
CA HIS A 61 9.08 12.42 -5.94
C HIS A 61 7.94 12.86 -6.87
N PRO A 62 6.96 13.64 -6.33
CA PRO A 62 5.97 14.31 -7.16
C PRO A 62 6.65 15.03 -8.33
N ARG A 63 6.02 14.97 -9.51
CA ARG A 63 6.51 15.68 -10.69
C ARG A 63 6.54 17.18 -10.40
N THR A 64 7.44 17.91 -11.05
CA THR A 64 7.56 19.37 -10.89
C THR A 64 6.19 20.06 -11.06
N GLY A 65 5.63 20.61 -9.97
CA GLY A 65 4.31 21.25 -9.95
C GLY A 65 3.25 20.50 -9.15
N GLU A 66 3.49 19.26 -8.75
CA GLU A 66 2.72 18.55 -7.74
C GLU A 66 3.22 18.96 -6.34
N GLU A 67 2.30 19.21 -5.39
CA GLU A 67 2.69 19.54 -4.01
C GLU A 67 3.51 18.39 -3.41
N ASP A 68 4.64 18.74 -2.79
CA ASP A 68 5.57 17.76 -2.22
C ASP A 68 4.90 17.04 -1.06
N SER A 69 4.40 15.86 -1.39
CA SER A 69 3.79 14.93 -0.48
C SER A 69 4.82 13.84 -0.13
N ALA A 70 6.13 14.12 -0.12
CA ALA A 70 7.17 13.17 0.29
C ALA A 70 6.99 12.54 1.70
N GLN A 71 6.00 13.00 2.48
CA GLN A 71 5.52 12.29 3.68
C GLN A 71 4.42 11.26 3.42
N THR A 72 3.61 11.40 2.36
CA THR A 72 2.43 10.56 2.07
C THR A 72 2.70 9.34 1.22
N HIS A 73 3.82 9.27 0.49
CA HIS A 73 4.16 8.11 -0.36
C HIS A 73 5.48 7.50 0.10
N ARG A 74 5.40 6.36 0.77
CA ARG A 74 6.55 5.60 1.24
C ARG A 74 6.27 4.12 1.10
N SER A 75 7.15 3.40 0.44
CA SER A 75 7.10 1.96 0.35
C SER A 75 8.49 1.37 0.58
N SER A 76 8.52 0.12 1.00
CA SER A 76 9.74 -0.63 1.20
C SER A 76 9.47 -2.09 0.92
N LEU A 77 10.38 -2.70 0.19
CA LEU A 77 10.49 -4.13 0.07
C LEU A 77 11.89 -4.52 0.55
N ASP A 78 11.95 -5.24 1.68
CA ASP A 78 13.23 -5.77 2.16
C ASP A 78 13.03 -7.18 2.71
N ARG A 79 13.93 -8.08 2.27
CA ARG A 79 13.84 -9.53 2.40
C ARG A 79 12.50 -10.04 1.88
N ASN A 80 11.59 -10.37 2.79
CA ASN A 80 10.27 -10.92 2.49
C ASN A 80 9.16 -10.07 3.11
N GLN A 81 9.39 -8.79 3.40
CA GLN A 81 8.36 -7.95 3.99
C GLN A 81 8.11 -6.74 3.09
N LEU A 82 6.86 -6.61 2.64
CA LEU A 82 6.37 -5.42 1.97
C LEU A 82 5.71 -4.51 3.01
N CYS A 83 6.06 -3.23 2.97
CA CYS A 83 5.41 -2.21 3.78
C CYS A 83 5.24 -0.95 2.96
N PHE A 84 4.08 -0.32 3.03
CA PHE A 84 3.85 0.97 2.39
C PHE A 84 2.83 1.81 3.13
N ARG A 85 2.87 3.11 2.86
CA ARG A 85 1.91 4.13 3.22
C ARG A 85 1.78 5.07 2.02
N VAL A 86 0.56 5.25 1.52
CA VAL A 86 0.28 5.97 0.28
C VAL A 86 -1.00 6.79 0.44
N LEU A 87 -1.03 7.98 -0.16
CA LEU A 87 -2.27 8.73 -0.37
C LEU A 87 -2.75 8.51 -1.82
N LEU A 88 -3.98 8.02 -1.97
CA LEU A 88 -4.63 7.76 -3.26
C LEU A 88 -5.85 8.67 -3.40
N ASP A 89 -6.13 9.16 -4.60
CA ASP A 89 -7.41 9.79 -4.90
C ASP A 89 -8.53 8.73 -4.97
N ASP A 90 -9.79 9.20 -4.93
CA ASP A 90 -11.01 8.39 -5.00
C ASP A 90 -11.01 7.38 -6.15
N ASP A 91 -10.71 7.86 -7.36
CA ASP A 91 -10.78 7.04 -8.58
C ASP A 91 -9.69 5.97 -8.55
N THR A 92 -8.45 6.33 -8.19
CA THR A 92 -7.36 5.37 -8.05
C THR A 92 -7.64 4.33 -6.96
N PHE A 93 -8.17 4.76 -5.81
CA PHE A 93 -8.47 3.88 -4.69
C PHE A 93 -9.56 2.86 -5.04
N PHE A 94 -10.70 3.30 -5.55
CA PHE A 94 -11.84 2.42 -5.83
C PHE A 94 -11.65 1.57 -7.08
N ASN A 95 -11.01 2.09 -8.13
CA ASN A 95 -10.82 1.32 -9.36
C ASN A 95 -9.64 0.35 -9.27
N ILE A 96 -8.54 0.75 -8.60
CA ILE A 96 -7.28 -0.02 -8.65
C ILE A 96 -6.86 -0.52 -7.27
N GLY A 97 -7.07 0.29 -6.23
CA GLY A 97 -6.65 -0.01 -4.86
C GLY A 97 -7.17 -1.35 -4.35
N PHE A 98 -8.46 -1.66 -4.53
CA PHE A 98 -9.02 -2.94 -4.07
C PHE A 98 -8.46 -4.15 -4.84
N ALA A 99 -8.39 -4.07 -6.16
CA ALA A 99 -7.80 -5.13 -6.98
C ALA A 99 -6.32 -5.36 -6.63
N PHE A 100 -5.60 -4.28 -6.30
CA PHE A 100 -4.23 -4.35 -5.81
C PHE A 100 -4.16 -5.08 -4.46
N LEU A 101 -5.01 -4.71 -3.49
CA LEU A 101 -5.07 -5.36 -2.17
C LEU A 101 -5.37 -6.85 -2.27
N ASP A 102 -6.28 -7.25 -3.16
CA ASP A 102 -6.58 -8.66 -3.41
C ASP A 102 -5.38 -9.39 -4.02
N TRP A 103 -4.70 -8.79 -4.99
CA TRP A 103 -3.44 -9.35 -5.51
C TRP A 103 -2.39 -9.53 -4.42
N LEU A 104 -2.19 -8.53 -3.55
CA LEU A 104 -1.26 -8.62 -2.43
C LEU A 104 -1.62 -9.73 -1.43
N ALA A 105 -2.92 -9.97 -1.19
CA ALA A 105 -3.40 -11.03 -0.31
C ALA A 105 -2.99 -12.42 -0.82
N LEU A 106 -2.96 -12.64 -2.14
CA LEU A 106 -2.47 -13.89 -2.76
C LEU A 106 -0.98 -14.13 -2.46
N LEU A 107 -0.20 -13.06 -2.29
CA LEU A 107 1.25 -13.12 -2.09
C LEU A 107 1.65 -13.22 -0.61
N SER A 108 0.73 -12.91 0.31
CA SER A 108 0.99 -12.83 1.73
C SER A 108 1.11 -14.19 2.41
N SER A 109 2.07 -14.31 3.32
CA SER A 109 2.13 -15.36 4.35
C SER A 109 1.51 -14.92 5.69
N THR A 110 1.40 -13.62 5.92
CA THR A 110 0.68 -13.06 7.09
C THR A 110 -0.82 -13.33 6.98
N GLN A 111 -1.41 -13.82 8.07
CA GLN A 111 -2.86 -13.99 8.24
C GLN A 111 -3.33 -13.10 9.39
N GLY A 112 -4.40 -12.34 9.20
CA GLY A 112 -4.92 -11.38 10.18
C GLY A 112 -4.73 -9.93 9.76
N LEU A 113 -4.60 -9.03 10.73
CA LEU A 113 -4.52 -7.58 10.51
C LEU A 113 -3.18 -7.22 9.86
N VAL A 114 -3.24 -6.57 8.69
CA VAL A 114 -2.06 -6.17 7.92
C VAL A 114 -1.97 -4.66 7.68
N GLY A 115 -3.06 -3.93 7.87
CA GLY A 115 -3.07 -2.51 7.54
C GLY A 115 -4.39 -1.81 7.81
N TYR A 116 -4.51 -0.62 7.26
CA TYR A 116 -5.70 0.21 7.31
C TYR A 116 -5.81 1.09 6.06
N TYR A 117 -7.00 1.64 5.85
CA TYR A 117 -7.16 2.86 5.07
C TYR A 117 -8.07 3.86 5.79
N ILE A 118 -7.88 5.16 5.53
CA ILE A 118 -8.67 6.25 6.09
C ILE A 118 -9.18 7.13 4.96
N ASP A 119 -10.49 7.42 4.93
CA ASP A 119 -11.02 8.57 4.18
C ASP A 119 -10.55 9.85 4.89
N VAL A 120 -9.66 10.60 4.25
CA VAL A 120 -8.99 11.76 4.86
C VAL A 120 -9.96 12.90 5.18
N PHE A 121 -11.14 12.94 4.55
CA PHE A 121 -12.14 13.97 4.78
C PHE A 121 -13.18 13.56 5.82
N GLN A 122 -13.60 12.29 5.79
CA GLN A 122 -14.61 11.76 6.72
C GLN A 122 -13.99 11.23 8.02
N PHE A 123 -12.68 10.99 8.03
CA PHE A 123 -11.93 10.34 9.10
C PHE A 123 -12.46 8.94 9.44
N ASP A 124 -13.08 8.28 8.46
CA ASP A 124 -13.56 6.91 8.58
C ASP A 124 -12.39 5.95 8.37
N CYS A 125 -12.08 5.19 9.42
CA CYS A 125 -11.00 4.21 9.43
C CYS A 125 -11.51 2.81 9.16
N HIS A 126 -10.87 2.13 8.22
CA HIS A 126 -11.13 0.75 7.86
C HIS A 126 -9.87 -0.08 8.09
N LEU A 127 -10.03 -1.23 8.74
CA LEU A 127 -8.92 -2.16 8.98
C LEU A 127 -8.86 -3.21 7.88
N ILE A 128 -7.66 -3.50 7.40
CA ILE A 128 -7.42 -4.46 6.32
C ILE A 128 -6.84 -5.75 6.91
N TYR A 129 -7.50 -6.86 6.62
CA TYR A 129 -7.08 -8.20 7.01
C TYR A 129 -6.78 -9.04 5.77
N PHE A 130 -5.74 -9.87 5.85
CA PHE A 130 -5.54 -10.96 4.89
C PHE A 130 -5.99 -12.28 5.50
N ARG A 131 -6.81 -13.03 4.77
CA ARG A 131 -7.31 -14.33 5.21
C ARG A 131 -7.59 -15.22 4.01
N ASN A 132 -7.05 -16.43 4.00
CA ASN A 132 -7.28 -17.41 2.94
C ASN A 132 -7.05 -16.82 1.53
N GLU A 133 -5.96 -16.07 1.38
CA GLU A 133 -5.56 -15.42 0.11
C GLU A 133 -6.54 -14.33 -0.38
N GLN A 134 -7.39 -13.82 0.50
CA GLN A 134 -8.33 -12.73 0.22
C GLN A 134 -8.04 -11.52 1.11
N SER A 135 -8.29 -10.33 0.59
CA SER A 135 -8.37 -9.13 1.40
C SER A 135 -9.78 -9.00 2.01
N ILE A 136 -9.85 -8.61 3.28
CA ILE A 136 -11.10 -8.39 3.99
C ILE A 136 -10.98 -7.05 4.70
N GLU A 137 -11.88 -6.14 4.38
CA GLU A 137 -12.04 -4.89 5.11
C GLU A 137 -13.02 -5.05 6.27
N ARG A 138 -12.74 -4.32 7.35
CA ARG A 138 -13.70 -4.13 8.43
C ARG A 138 -13.79 -2.64 8.73
N SER A 139 -14.91 -2.06 8.33
CA SER A 139 -15.32 -0.76 8.83
C SER A 139 -15.45 -0.84 10.34
N SER A 140 -14.93 0.15 11.02
CA SER A 140 -15.14 0.24 12.45
C SER A 140 -15.60 1.63 12.78
N ASN A 141 -16.86 1.68 13.19
CA ASN A 141 -17.62 2.86 13.60
C ASN A 141 -16.97 3.59 14.80
N ARG A 142 -15.84 3.06 15.33
CA ARG A 142 -15.01 3.57 16.43
C ARG A 142 -13.52 3.17 16.32
N ALA A 143 -13.01 2.65 15.20
CA ALA A 143 -11.61 2.16 15.19
C ALA A 143 -10.65 3.33 15.25
N SER A 144 -9.96 3.42 16.37
CA SER A 144 -8.57 3.82 16.33
C SER A 144 -7.76 2.74 15.62
N ILE A 145 -6.87 3.13 14.72
CA ILE A 145 -5.83 2.25 14.22
C ILE A 145 -5.06 1.70 15.44
N PRO A 146 -4.83 0.38 15.55
CA PRO A 146 -4.02 -0.16 16.63
C PRO A 146 -2.64 0.51 16.66
N ALA A 147 -2.24 1.03 17.83
CA ALA A 147 -1.01 1.81 17.98
C ALA A 147 0.24 0.99 17.61
N ASP A 148 0.22 -0.31 17.89
CA ASP A 148 1.28 -1.25 17.53
C ASP A 148 1.41 -1.42 16.00
N LEU A 149 0.30 -1.42 15.27
CA LEU A 149 0.32 -1.47 13.81
C LEU A 149 0.95 -0.20 13.22
N MET A 150 0.53 0.98 13.68
CA MET A 150 1.11 2.26 13.24
C MET A 150 2.61 2.30 13.52
N GLN A 151 3.02 1.95 14.75
CA GLN A 151 4.42 1.95 15.13
C GLN A 151 5.26 1.02 14.25
N ARG A 152 4.75 -0.16 13.91
CA ARG A 152 5.43 -1.11 13.02
C ARG A 152 5.62 -0.55 11.61
N ILE A 153 4.59 0.07 11.05
CA ILE A 153 4.65 0.71 9.73
C ILE A 153 5.67 1.85 9.74
N ASP A 154 5.58 2.76 10.72
CA ASP A 154 6.48 3.93 10.82
C ASP A 154 7.94 3.50 10.99
N THR A 155 8.19 2.53 11.88
CA THR A 155 9.53 1.99 12.10
C THR A 155 10.10 1.40 10.82
N ARG A 156 9.26 0.69 10.04
CA ARG A 156 9.68 0.05 8.80
C ARG A 156 9.99 1.05 7.70
N LEU A 157 9.19 2.12 7.59
CA LEU A 157 9.35 3.18 6.58
C LEU A 157 10.36 4.26 6.99
N GLY A 158 11.18 4.01 8.01
CA GLY A 158 12.20 4.95 8.49
C GLY A 158 11.61 6.24 9.08
N GLY A 159 10.33 6.23 9.47
CA GLY A 159 9.71 7.29 10.24
C GLY A 159 10.33 7.32 11.63
N SER A 160 11.03 8.41 11.95
CA SER A 160 11.31 8.71 13.36
C SER A 160 9.96 8.83 14.07
N SER A 161 9.71 7.99 15.07
CA SER A 161 8.48 7.98 15.85
C SER A 161 8.19 9.37 16.39
N LEU A 162 7.34 10.13 15.71
CA LEU A 162 6.74 11.36 16.23
C LEU A 162 5.49 10.99 17.00
N VAL A 163 5.65 10.19 18.06
CA VAL A 163 4.61 10.10 19.09
C VAL A 163 4.84 11.26 20.05
N SER A 164 4.03 12.30 19.88
CA SER A 164 3.41 13.03 20.98
C SER A 164 2.18 13.78 20.47
N LEU A 165 1.13 13.04 20.10
CA LEU A 165 -0.25 13.55 20.21
C LEU A 165 -0.83 13.03 21.54
N THR A 166 -0.31 13.58 22.63
CA THR A 166 -1.01 13.82 23.89
C THR A 166 -1.18 15.34 23.93
N THR A 167 -2.35 15.96 23.98
CA THR A 167 -3.59 15.67 24.71
C THR A 167 -4.71 16.49 24.08
#